data_AF-A0A2T7LT54-F1
#
_entry.id   AF-A0A2T7LT54-F1
#
_cell.length_a   1.000
_cell.length_b   1.000
_cell.length_c   1.000
_cell.angle_alpha   90.00
_cell.angle_beta   90.00
_cell.angle_gamma   90.00
#
_symmetry.space_group_name_H-M   'P 1'
#
loop_
_entity.id
_entity.type
_entity.pdbx_description
1 polymer ?
#
loop_
_entity_poly.entity_id
_entity_poly.type
_entity_poly.pdbx_seq_one_letter_code
_entity_poly.pdbx_strand_id
1 'polypeptide(L)'
;MADRPRRPRLRRTLLAALVTFAVAVPVSGAARPEAVPAPAPTVTGPLRDASPAVLEERYAVSRSDIRAAGRAADAHGDRKRAESLRAMAAAGRQFLSFDGRDGGRSVEVVGELTSARRIAVLVPGAGVGLDAYGRLRHGMTALREELGEGTAVLAWLGYRSPATVSPAALTTGRADEAAPGLRALVDEVRAVRPAARISLLCHSYGSVICAQSASGTAADALVLYGSPGVGAQNVAALRTGARVWAGRGGDDWIARVPHVRVRVPFVATVGFGTDPVAEEFGAEVFDAGDSGHSDYLLRGSRSLTNLARIVAGAEPLGASR
;
A
#
# COMPACT_ATOMS: atom_id res chain seq x y z
N MET A 1 6.27 -48.03 32.07
CA MET A 1 6.69 -47.17 30.94
C MET A 1 5.41 -46.67 30.28
N ALA A 2 4.91 -45.51 30.69
CA ALA A 2 3.61 -45.00 30.28
C ALA A 2 3.76 -43.61 29.64
N ASP A 3 3.06 -43.46 28.53
CA ASP A 3 3.15 -42.45 27.49
C ASP A 3 2.75 -41.04 27.99
N ARG A 4 3.56 -40.01 27.67
CA ARG A 4 3.27 -38.61 28.00
C ARG A 4 2.57 -37.94 26.82
N PRO A 5 1.39 -37.31 27.00
CA PRO A 5 0.65 -36.74 25.88
C PRO A 5 1.30 -35.45 25.37
N ARG A 6 1.55 -35.42 24.06
CA ARG A 6 1.95 -34.24 23.26
C ARG A 6 0.84 -33.17 23.31
N ARG A 7 0.89 -32.23 24.27
CA ARG A 7 -0.03 -31.07 24.34
C ARG A 7 0.58 -29.66 24.55
N PRO A 8 1.83 -29.32 24.17
CA PRO A 8 2.31 -27.93 24.30
C PRO A 8 2.02 -27.02 23.09
N ARG A 9 1.79 -27.59 21.88
CA ARG A 9 1.66 -26.77 20.64
C ARG A 9 0.28 -26.11 20.50
N LEU A 10 -0.81 -26.83 20.77
CA LEU A 10 -2.19 -26.31 20.66
C LEU A 10 -2.48 -25.15 21.62
N ARG A 11 -1.89 -25.15 22.82
CA ARG A 11 -2.06 -24.06 23.79
C ARG A 11 -1.36 -22.76 23.35
N ARG A 12 -0.25 -22.85 22.60
CA ARG A 12 0.44 -21.67 22.05
C ARG A 12 -0.30 -21.08 20.85
N THR A 13 -0.91 -21.90 20.00
CA THR A 13 -1.74 -21.42 18.88
C THR A 13 -3.03 -20.76 19.37
N LEU A 14 -3.64 -21.30 20.42
CA LEU A 14 -4.82 -20.70 21.07
C LEU A 14 -4.49 -19.38 21.77
N LEU A 15 -3.33 -19.26 22.43
CA LEU A 15 -2.90 -17.99 23.01
C LEU A 15 -2.59 -16.93 21.95
N ALA A 16 -1.97 -17.31 20.82
CA ALA A 16 -1.75 -16.39 19.71
C ALA A 16 -3.08 -15.88 19.11
N ALA A 17 -4.06 -16.77 18.94
CA ALA A 17 -5.40 -16.38 18.50
C ALA A 17 -6.13 -15.47 19.52
N LEU A 18 -5.92 -15.69 20.82
CA LEU A 18 -6.50 -14.86 21.88
C LEU A 18 -5.84 -13.47 21.98
N VAL A 19 -4.53 -13.37 21.74
CA VAL A 19 -3.82 -12.09 21.65
C VAL A 19 -4.26 -11.31 20.40
N THR A 20 -4.58 -11.98 19.29
CA THR A 20 -5.19 -11.33 18.12
C THR A 20 -6.63 -10.85 18.39
N PHE A 21 -7.37 -11.51 19.29
CA PHE A 21 -8.74 -11.12 19.65
C PHE A 21 -8.83 -10.02 20.71
N ALA A 22 -7.85 -9.91 21.61
CA ALA A 22 -7.87 -8.98 22.75
C ALA A 22 -7.40 -7.54 22.43
N VAL A 23 -6.84 -7.27 21.25
CA VAL A 23 -6.43 -5.89 20.85
C VAL A 23 -7.57 -5.16 20.10
N ALA A 24 -8.77 -5.75 20.01
CA ALA A 24 -9.96 -5.11 19.45
C ALA A 24 -10.84 -4.42 20.52
N VAL A 25 -10.26 -3.89 21.60
CA VAL A 25 -10.98 -2.98 22.49
C VAL A 25 -11.01 -1.60 21.81
N PRO A 26 -12.19 -1.05 21.46
CA PRO A 26 -12.24 0.27 20.88
C PRO A 26 -11.89 1.30 21.96
N VAL A 27 -10.76 1.98 21.80
CA VAL A 27 -10.51 3.25 22.49
C VAL A 27 -11.46 4.28 21.87
N SER A 28 -12.69 4.34 22.38
CA SER A 28 -13.78 5.21 21.91
C SER A 28 -13.59 6.70 22.26
N GLY A 29 -12.35 7.18 22.40
CA GLY A 29 -12.04 8.55 22.82
C GLY A 29 -11.14 9.37 21.88
N ALA A 30 -10.56 8.75 20.85
CA ALA A 30 -9.84 9.48 19.81
C ALA A 30 -10.81 9.78 18.65
N ALA A 31 -10.93 11.05 18.24
CA ALA A 31 -11.61 11.41 17.01
C ALA A 31 -11.04 10.54 15.88
N ARG A 32 -11.89 9.75 15.22
CA ARG A 32 -11.44 8.90 14.12
C ARG A 32 -10.95 9.81 12.99
N PRO A 33 -9.91 9.44 12.21
CA PRO A 33 -9.47 10.22 11.05
C PRO A 33 -10.60 10.62 10.08
N GLU A 34 -11.67 9.83 10.05
CA GLU A 34 -12.91 10.02 9.28
C GLU A 34 -13.81 11.16 9.79
N ALA A 35 -13.64 11.60 11.04
CA ALA A 35 -14.47 12.63 11.68
C ALA A 35 -13.98 14.06 11.38
N VAL A 36 -12.77 14.23 10.85
CA VAL A 36 -12.23 15.55 10.53
C VAL A 36 -12.87 16.06 9.24
N PRO A 37 -13.60 17.19 9.27
CA PRO A 37 -14.29 17.71 8.09
C PRO A 37 -13.28 18.21 7.05
N ALA A 38 -13.64 18.03 5.78
CA ALA A 38 -12.92 18.61 4.65
C ALA A 38 -13.93 19.08 3.58
N PRO A 39 -13.62 20.17 2.85
CA PRO A 39 -14.42 20.60 1.71
C PRO A 39 -14.50 19.50 0.63
N ALA A 40 -15.54 19.57 -0.21
CA ALA A 40 -15.57 18.75 -1.41
C ALA A 40 -14.35 19.08 -2.29
N PRO A 41 -13.68 18.06 -2.86
CA PRO A 41 -12.54 18.28 -3.74
C PRO A 41 -13.00 18.91 -5.06
N THR A 42 -12.09 19.65 -5.68
CA THR A 42 -12.29 20.11 -7.05
C THR A 42 -12.30 18.90 -7.98
N VAL A 43 -13.39 18.72 -8.73
CA VAL A 43 -13.52 17.59 -9.66
C VAL A 43 -12.58 17.82 -10.84
N THR A 44 -11.53 17.01 -10.89
CA THR A 44 -10.68 16.88 -12.08
C THR A 44 -11.13 15.64 -12.84
N GLY A 45 -11.31 15.75 -14.16
CA GLY A 45 -11.62 14.59 -15.01
C GLY A 45 -10.48 13.55 -14.98
N PRO A 46 -10.61 12.42 -15.69
CA PRO A 46 -9.54 11.42 -15.78
C PRO A 46 -8.25 12.04 -16.37
N LEU A 47 -7.08 11.51 -15.99
CA LEU A 47 -5.81 11.92 -16.57
C LEU A 47 -5.71 11.40 -18.03
N ARG A 48 -5.93 12.30 -18.99
CA ARG A 48 -5.91 11.99 -20.44
C ARG A 48 -4.68 12.52 -21.17
N ASP A 49 -3.96 13.46 -20.57
CA ASP A 49 -2.75 14.06 -21.09
C ASP A 49 -1.76 14.28 -19.92
N ALA A 50 -0.47 14.01 -20.16
CA ALA A 50 0.62 14.23 -19.23
C ALA A 50 1.58 15.35 -19.68
N SER A 51 1.13 16.22 -20.59
CA SER A 51 1.85 17.44 -20.94
C SER A 51 2.13 18.28 -19.69
N PRO A 52 3.29 18.98 -19.63
CA PRO A 52 3.68 19.73 -18.43
C PRO A 52 2.61 20.70 -17.95
N ALA A 53 1.97 21.45 -18.86
CA ALA A 53 0.94 22.43 -18.52
C ALA A 53 -0.30 21.79 -17.85
N VAL A 54 -0.78 20.66 -18.38
CA VAL A 54 -1.94 19.95 -17.81
C VAL A 54 -1.62 19.36 -16.43
N LEU A 55 -0.42 18.82 -16.26
CA LEU A 55 0.02 18.31 -14.96
C LEU A 55 0.21 19.43 -13.95
N GLU A 56 0.82 20.55 -14.34
CA GLU A 56 1.00 21.74 -13.48
C GLU A 56 -0.35 22.29 -13.00
N GLU A 57 -1.33 22.40 -13.88
CA GLU A 57 -2.69 22.82 -13.52
C GLU A 57 -3.31 21.84 -12.51
N ARG A 58 -3.26 20.53 -12.79
CA ARG A 58 -3.78 19.49 -11.88
C ARG A 58 -3.08 19.51 -10.52
N TYR A 59 -1.77 19.72 -10.49
CA TYR A 59 -0.99 19.85 -9.25
C TYR A 59 -1.37 21.13 -8.49
N ALA A 60 -1.63 22.24 -9.18
CA ALA A 60 -2.09 23.48 -8.56
C ALA A 60 -3.49 23.33 -7.93
N VAL A 61 -4.42 22.68 -8.65
CA VAL A 61 -5.78 22.38 -8.16
C VAL A 61 -5.70 21.53 -6.89
N SER A 62 -4.99 20.39 -6.94
CA SER A 62 -4.87 19.50 -5.78
C SER A 62 -4.21 20.21 -4.59
N ARG A 63 -3.20 21.06 -4.83
CA ARG A 63 -2.57 21.87 -3.76
C ARG A 63 -3.55 22.86 -3.13
N SER A 64 -4.46 23.46 -3.91
CA SER A 64 -5.52 24.33 -3.41
C SER A 64 -6.48 23.56 -2.50
N ASP A 65 -6.91 22.38 -2.93
CA ASP A 65 -7.81 21.51 -2.16
C ASP A 65 -7.16 21.04 -0.85
N ILE A 66 -5.88 20.67 -0.88
CA ILE A 66 -5.10 20.32 0.33
C ILE A 66 -5.07 21.50 1.31
N ARG A 67 -4.83 22.73 0.82
CA ARG A 67 -4.83 23.93 1.68
C ARG A 67 -6.21 24.20 2.26
N ALA A 68 -7.28 23.98 1.50
CA ALA A 68 -8.64 24.16 1.95
C ALA A 68 -9.00 23.13 3.06
N ALA A 69 -8.65 21.86 2.87
CA ALA A 69 -8.78 20.83 3.90
C ALA A 69 -7.92 21.16 5.13
N GLY A 70 -6.71 21.70 4.94
CA GLY A 70 -5.83 22.10 6.04
C GLY A 70 -6.45 23.20 6.91
N ARG A 71 -7.09 24.21 6.29
CA ARG A 71 -7.84 25.25 7.01
C ARG A 71 -9.06 24.69 7.74
N ALA A 72 -9.79 23.76 7.11
CA ALA A 72 -10.95 23.12 7.75
C ALA A 72 -10.54 22.28 8.97
N ALA A 73 -9.45 21.52 8.87
CA ALA A 73 -8.90 20.75 10.00
C ALA A 73 -8.45 21.67 11.15
N ASP A 74 -7.79 22.79 10.84
CA ASP A 74 -7.35 23.78 11.83
C ASP A 74 -8.55 24.44 12.54
N ALA A 75 -9.57 24.85 11.78
CA ALA A 75 -10.81 25.41 12.33
C ALA A 75 -11.60 24.40 13.18
N HIS A 76 -11.48 23.11 12.87
CA HIS A 76 -12.04 22.01 13.65
C HIS A 76 -11.21 21.68 14.91
N GLY A 77 -9.99 22.20 15.03
CA GLY A 77 -9.10 21.95 16.15
C GLY A 77 -8.21 20.70 16.01
N ASP A 78 -8.23 20.01 14.87
CA ASP A 78 -7.33 18.88 14.62
C ASP A 78 -5.96 19.38 14.11
N ARG A 79 -5.10 19.73 15.06
CA ARG A 79 -3.75 20.26 14.78
C ARG A 79 -2.87 19.27 14.01
N LYS A 80 -3.00 17.97 14.28
CA LYS A 80 -2.18 16.94 13.63
C LYS A 80 -2.54 16.81 12.16
N ARG A 81 -3.85 16.73 11.84
CA ARG A 81 -4.33 16.73 10.45
C ARG A 81 -3.93 18.02 9.75
N ALA A 82 -4.11 19.16 10.40
CA ALA A 82 -3.76 20.47 9.83
C ALA A 82 -2.25 20.56 9.50
N GLU A 83 -1.37 20.11 10.40
CA GLU A 83 0.08 20.06 10.17
C GLU A 83 0.44 19.16 8.99
N SER A 84 -0.11 17.94 8.94
CA SER A 84 0.14 17.02 7.83
C SER A 84 -0.31 17.62 6.49
N LEU A 85 -1.48 18.25 6.45
CA LEU A 85 -1.99 18.91 5.25
C LEU A 85 -1.17 20.15 4.84
N ARG A 86 -0.66 20.93 5.80
CA ARG A 86 0.30 22.02 5.50
C ARG A 86 1.57 21.47 4.86
N ALA A 87 2.11 20.37 5.38
CA ALA A 87 3.26 19.69 4.79
C ALA A 87 2.94 19.14 3.38
N MET A 88 1.73 18.63 3.14
CA MET A 88 1.25 18.19 1.82
C MET A 88 1.08 19.34 0.83
N ALA A 89 0.72 20.53 1.30
CA ALA A 89 0.58 21.72 0.46
C ALA A 89 1.90 22.45 0.17
N ALA A 90 3.04 21.95 0.64
CA ALA A 90 4.35 22.55 0.43
C ALA A 90 4.65 22.75 -1.07
N ALA A 91 5.45 23.78 -1.37
CA ALA A 91 5.93 24.01 -2.72
C ALA A 91 6.73 22.80 -3.23
N GLY A 92 6.63 22.50 -4.52
CA GLY A 92 7.32 21.35 -5.13
C GLY A 92 6.67 19.98 -4.89
N ARG A 93 5.66 19.87 -4.01
CA ARG A 93 4.84 18.64 -3.95
C ARG A 93 3.83 18.59 -5.09
N GLN A 94 3.64 17.42 -5.67
CA GLN A 94 2.85 17.18 -6.87
C GLN A 94 1.78 16.14 -6.57
N PHE A 95 0.50 16.49 -6.70
CA PHE A 95 -0.62 15.59 -6.43
C PHE A 95 -1.55 15.52 -7.64
N LEU A 96 -1.72 14.32 -8.21
CA LEU A 96 -2.66 14.09 -9.31
C LEU A 96 -4.12 14.23 -8.87
N SER A 97 -4.40 13.89 -7.63
CA SER A 97 -5.71 14.04 -7.01
C SER A 97 -5.59 14.12 -5.49
N PHE A 98 -6.58 14.77 -4.89
CA PHE A 98 -6.74 14.86 -3.45
C PHE A 98 -8.23 14.98 -3.08
N ASP A 99 -8.63 14.28 -2.02
CA ASP A 99 -9.93 14.44 -1.37
C ASP A 99 -9.70 14.32 0.14
N GLY A 100 -9.94 15.39 0.90
CA GLY A 100 -9.69 15.38 2.35
C GLY A 100 -10.77 14.66 3.17
N ARG A 101 -11.91 14.30 2.56
CA ARG A 101 -13.07 13.73 3.26
C ARG A 101 -12.84 12.27 3.65
N ASP A 102 -13.61 11.78 4.62
CA ASP A 102 -13.67 10.35 5.00
C ASP A 102 -12.30 9.73 5.35
N GLY A 103 -11.41 10.48 5.99
CA GLY A 103 -10.05 10.03 6.34
C GLY A 103 -8.99 10.30 5.27
N GLY A 104 -9.43 10.72 4.08
CA GLY A 104 -8.61 11.29 3.05
C GLY A 104 -8.14 10.30 1.98
N ARG A 105 -8.15 10.77 0.73
CA ARG A 105 -7.61 10.09 -0.44
C ARG A 105 -6.64 11.00 -1.17
N SER A 106 -5.59 10.43 -1.76
CA SER A 106 -4.64 11.20 -2.55
C SER A 106 -3.81 10.32 -3.48
N VAL A 107 -3.29 10.94 -4.54
CA VAL A 107 -2.25 10.37 -5.39
C VAL A 107 -1.10 11.39 -5.51
N GLU A 108 -0.04 11.20 -4.73
CA GLU A 108 1.17 12.03 -4.85
C GLU A 108 2.13 11.44 -5.88
N VAL A 109 2.86 12.32 -6.57
CA VAL A 109 3.94 12.00 -7.50
C VAL A 109 5.26 12.53 -6.96
N VAL A 110 6.31 11.73 -7.09
CA VAL A 110 7.70 12.10 -6.79
C VAL A 110 8.56 11.78 -8.01
N GLY A 111 9.19 12.81 -8.58
CA GLY A 111 9.88 12.74 -9.88
C GLY A 111 8.98 13.19 -11.03
N GLU A 112 9.49 13.11 -12.26
CA GLU A 112 8.84 13.72 -13.42
C GLU A 112 7.96 12.72 -14.19
N LEU A 113 6.65 12.78 -13.99
CA LEU A 113 5.69 11.87 -14.63
C LEU A 113 5.66 12.01 -16.16
N THR A 114 5.93 13.19 -16.72
CA THR A 114 5.91 13.43 -18.18
C THR A 114 6.97 12.61 -18.91
N SER A 115 8.15 12.41 -18.32
CA SER A 115 9.29 11.75 -18.97
C SER A 115 9.68 10.40 -18.36
N ALA A 116 9.11 10.03 -17.21
CA ALA A 116 9.38 8.77 -16.50
C ALA A 116 9.27 7.51 -17.40
N ARG A 117 10.36 6.78 -17.61
CA ARG A 117 10.35 5.48 -18.28
C ARG A 117 9.95 4.34 -17.34
N ARG A 118 10.03 4.60 -16.03
CA ARG A 118 9.66 3.67 -14.95
C ARG A 118 8.72 4.37 -13.99
N ILE A 119 7.61 3.72 -13.69
CA ILE A 119 6.59 4.23 -12.79
C ILE A 119 6.35 3.20 -11.71
N ALA A 120 6.59 3.60 -10.47
CA ALA A 120 6.39 2.76 -9.31
C ALA A 120 5.17 3.28 -8.55
N VAL A 121 4.15 2.44 -8.32
CA VAL A 121 2.97 2.83 -7.53
C VAL A 121 3.01 2.13 -6.19
N LEU A 122 3.28 2.88 -5.13
CA LEU A 122 3.22 2.41 -3.75
C LEU A 122 1.75 2.30 -3.30
N VAL A 123 1.36 1.10 -2.88
CA VAL A 123 0.06 0.80 -2.29
C VAL A 123 0.29 0.39 -0.83
N PRO A 124 0.05 1.29 0.13
CA PRO A 124 0.38 1.05 1.53
C PRO A 124 -0.65 0.18 2.26
N GLY A 125 -0.24 -0.32 3.42
CA GLY A 125 -1.07 -1.16 4.29
C GLY A 125 -2.13 -0.41 5.10
N ALA A 126 -2.74 -1.17 6.02
CA ALA A 126 -3.77 -0.70 6.94
C ALA A 126 -3.24 0.36 7.92
N GLY A 127 -4.03 1.38 8.20
CA GLY A 127 -3.71 2.48 9.11
C GLY A 127 -2.83 3.58 8.51
N VAL A 128 -2.45 3.47 7.23
CA VAL A 128 -1.77 4.56 6.51
C VAL A 128 -2.80 5.51 5.92
N GLY A 129 -2.72 6.78 6.32
CA GLY A 129 -3.63 7.85 5.89
C GLY A 129 -2.96 9.22 5.99
N LEU A 130 -3.76 10.29 5.84
CA LEU A 130 -3.24 11.66 5.84
C LEU A 130 -2.44 12.00 7.11
N ASP A 131 -2.82 11.48 8.28
CA ASP A 131 -2.19 11.81 9.57
C ASP A 131 -0.81 11.17 9.79
N ALA A 132 -0.45 10.18 8.96
CA ALA A 132 0.84 9.48 9.02
C ALA A 132 1.58 9.54 7.68
N TYR A 133 1.16 10.45 6.79
CA TYR A 133 1.63 10.53 5.40
C TYR A 133 3.15 10.70 5.30
N GLY A 134 3.77 11.38 6.27
CA GLY A 134 5.22 11.60 6.31
C GLY A 134 6.04 10.32 6.14
N ARG A 135 5.67 9.20 6.79
CA ARG A 135 6.40 7.93 6.66
C ARG A 135 6.33 7.39 5.23
N LEU A 136 5.14 7.42 4.63
CA LEU A 136 4.95 7.01 3.24
C LEU A 136 5.80 7.87 2.30
N ARG A 137 5.79 9.19 2.50
CA ARG A 137 6.57 10.12 1.69
C ARG A 137 8.08 9.87 1.78
N HIS A 138 8.62 9.58 2.98
CA HIS A 138 10.04 9.22 3.12
C HIS A 138 10.39 7.98 2.30
N GLY A 139 9.56 6.95 2.33
CA GLY A 139 9.75 5.74 1.51
C GLY A 139 9.68 6.02 0.01
N MET A 140 8.75 6.88 -0.43
CA MET A 140 8.68 7.32 -1.84
C MET A 140 9.96 8.02 -2.28
N THR A 141 10.48 8.96 -1.47
CA THR A 141 11.70 9.69 -1.80
C THR A 141 12.89 8.73 -1.86
N ALA A 142 13.00 7.83 -0.88
CA ALA A 142 14.06 6.84 -0.84
C ALA A 142 14.06 5.96 -2.09
N LEU A 143 12.89 5.47 -2.51
CA LEU A 143 12.75 4.68 -3.72
C LEU A 143 13.08 5.48 -4.99
N ARG A 144 12.62 6.73 -5.09
CA ARG A 144 12.94 7.58 -6.24
C ARG A 144 14.45 7.87 -6.31
N GLU A 145 15.10 8.10 -5.19
CA GLU A 145 16.54 8.34 -5.15
C GLU A 145 17.33 7.09 -5.53
N GLU A 146 16.95 5.92 -5.03
CA GLU A 146 17.54 4.62 -5.38
C GLU A 146 17.43 4.32 -6.90
N LEU A 147 16.29 4.66 -7.50
CA LEU A 147 16.01 4.44 -8.92
C LEU A 147 16.64 5.49 -9.85
N GLY A 148 16.96 6.68 -9.35
CA GLY A 148 17.51 7.78 -10.13
C GLY A 148 16.57 8.35 -11.20
N GLU A 149 17.17 9.06 -12.16
CA GLU A 149 16.47 9.81 -13.21
C GLU A 149 15.58 8.95 -14.12
N GLY A 150 14.57 9.59 -14.71
CA GLY A 150 13.59 8.90 -15.58
C GLY A 150 12.62 7.99 -14.81
N THR A 151 12.44 8.23 -13.51
CA THR A 151 11.52 7.49 -12.65
C THR A 151 10.51 8.43 -12.00
N ALA A 152 9.25 8.00 -11.94
CA ALA A 152 8.21 8.61 -11.13
C ALA A 152 7.70 7.58 -10.10
N VAL A 153 7.61 7.99 -8.84
CA VAL A 153 7.02 7.20 -7.76
C VAL A 153 5.70 7.82 -7.35
N LEU A 154 4.62 7.04 -7.47
CA LEU A 154 3.27 7.42 -7.09
C LEU A 154 2.93 6.78 -5.74
N ALA A 155 2.29 7.51 -4.84
CA ALA A 155 1.69 6.93 -3.64
C ALA A 155 0.19 7.02 -3.75
N TRP A 156 -0.47 5.85 -3.77
CA TRP A 156 -1.90 5.75 -3.92
C TRP A 156 -2.56 5.50 -2.57
N LEU A 157 -3.22 6.54 -2.04
CA LEU A 157 -4.16 6.44 -0.93
C LEU A 157 -5.58 6.56 -1.50
N GLY A 158 -6.09 5.53 -2.18
CA GLY A 158 -7.40 5.62 -2.84
C GLY A 158 -8.58 5.06 -2.04
N TYR A 159 -8.35 4.53 -0.85
CA TYR A 159 -9.36 3.81 -0.08
C TYR A 159 -9.36 4.23 1.38
N ARG A 160 -10.48 3.98 2.05
CA ARG A 160 -10.57 4.12 3.50
C ARG A 160 -9.78 2.98 4.13
N SER A 161 -8.53 3.29 4.48
CA SER A 161 -7.64 2.32 5.11
C SER A 161 -8.27 1.80 6.40
N PRO A 162 -8.48 0.48 6.56
CA PRO A 162 -8.94 -0.04 7.84
C PRO A 162 -7.89 0.29 8.91
N ALA A 163 -8.33 0.42 10.16
CA ALA A 163 -7.37 0.49 11.27
C ALA A 163 -6.52 -0.79 11.27
N THR A 164 -5.22 -0.65 11.53
CA THR A 164 -4.23 -1.74 11.50
C THR A 164 -4.66 -2.93 12.35
N VAL A 165 -5.31 -2.67 13.50
CA VAL A 165 -5.97 -3.70 14.30
C VAL A 165 -7.48 -3.53 14.17
N SER A 166 -8.07 -4.24 13.22
CA SER A 166 -9.53 -4.31 13.07
C SER A 166 -9.95 -5.59 12.36
N PRO A 167 -11.19 -6.07 12.56
CA PRO A 167 -11.72 -7.19 11.78
C PRO A 167 -11.69 -6.93 10.26
N ALA A 168 -11.83 -5.66 9.84
CA ALA A 168 -11.77 -5.27 8.44
C ALA A 168 -10.37 -5.49 7.82
N ALA A 169 -9.30 -5.36 8.60
CA ALA A 169 -7.94 -5.64 8.16
C ALA A 169 -7.64 -7.16 8.04
N LEU A 170 -8.58 -8.02 8.44
CA LEU A 170 -8.47 -9.48 8.35
C LEU A 170 -9.34 -10.08 7.23
N THR A 171 -10.00 -9.25 6.42
CA THR A 171 -10.88 -9.69 5.32
C THR A 171 -10.57 -8.92 4.04
N THR A 172 -11.03 -9.42 2.89
CA THR A 172 -10.79 -8.79 1.59
C THR A 172 -11.73 -7.62 1.29
N GLY A 173 -12.76 -7.35 2.09
CA GLY A 173 -13.82 -6.40 1.72
C GLY A 173 -13.33 -4.99 1.39
N ARG A 174 -12.39 -4.43 2.18
CA ARG A 174 -11.81 -3.11 1.86
C ARG A 174 -10.93 -3.15 0.62
N ALA A 175 -10.29 -4.28 0.35
CA ALA A 175 -9.54 -4.48 -0.88
C ALA A 175 -10.45 -4.58 -2.11
N ASP A 176 -11.62 -5.22 -1.98
CA ASP A 176 -12.62 -5.30 -3.04
C ASP A 176 -13.18 -3.91 -3.40
N GLU A 177 -13.43 -3.06 -2.40
CA GLU A 177 -13.83 -1.66 -2.59
C GLU A 177 -12.73 -0.80 -3.23
N ALA A 178 -11.47 -1.06 -2.86
CA ALA A 178 -10.31 -0.29 -3.29
C ALA A 178 -9.87 -0.62 -4.72
N ALA A 179 -10.06 -1.88 -5.16
CA ALA A 179 -9.48 -2.39 -6.39
C ALA A 179 -9.89 -1.64 -7.68
N PRO A 180 -11.17 -1.25 -7.88
CA PRO A 180 -11.57 -0.46 -9.05
C PRO A 180 -10.81 0.87 -9.16
N GLY A 181 -10.59 1.55 -8.03
CA GLY A 181 -9.87 2.83 -8.01
C GLY A 181 -8.38 2.69 -8.31
N LEU A 182 -7.74 1.59 -7.86
CA LEU A 182 -6.35 1.31 -8.20
C LEU A 182 -6.21 0.96 -9.68
N ARG A 183 -7.10 0.14 -10.24
CA ARG A 183 -7.12 -0.15 -11.69
C ARG A 183 -7.29 1.12 -12.52
N ALA A 184 -8.25 1.98 -12.15
CA ALA A 184 -8.48 3.25 -12.84
C ALA A 184 -7.22 4.14 -12.87
N LEU A 185 -6.50 4.26 -11.74
CA LEU A 185 -5.23 4.99 -11.73
C LEU A 185 -4.20 4.36 -12.69
N VAL A 186 -4.04 3.03 -12.64
CA VAL A 186 -3.06 2.33 -13.49
C VAL A 186 -3.39 2.52 -14.97
N ASP A 187 -4.67 2.43 -15.33
CA ASP A 187 -5.14 2.61 -16.70
C ASP A 187 -4.95 4.05 -17.19
N GLU A 188 -5.24 5.04 -16.34
CA GLU A 188 -4.97 6.46 -16.62
C GLU A 188 -3.48 6.71 -16.85
N VAL A 189 -2.62 6.20 -15.96
CA VAL A 189 -1.17 6.32 -16.08
C VAL A 189 -0.66 5.62 -17.34
N ARG A 190 -1.15 4.42 -17.66
CA ARG A 190 -0.81 3.70 -18.90
C ARG A 190 -1.24 4.47 -20.14
N ALA A 191 -2.43 5.09 -20.12
CA ALA A 191 -2.94 5.85 -21.26
C ALA A 191 -2.04 7.04 -21.61
N VAL A 192 -1.56 7.78 -20.60
CA VAL A 192 -0.69 8.93 -20.83
C VAL A 192 0.78 8.56 -20.99
N ARG A 193 1.23 7.44 -20.42
CA ARG A 193 2.61 6.92 -20.54
C ARG A 193 2.63 5.48 -21.07
N PRO A 194 2.23 5.24 -22.34
CA PRO A 194 2.04 3.89 -22.89
C PRO A 194 3.30 3.03 -22.90
N ALA A 195 4.47 3.65 -23.09
CA ALA A 195 5.76 2.97 -23.14
C ALA A 195 6.46 2.83 -21.78
N ALA A 196 5.92 3.41 -20.70
CA ALA A 196 6.56 3.33 -19.38
C ALA A 196 6.32 1.96 -18.75
N ARG A 197 7.30 1.42 -18.03
CA ARG A 197 7.09 0.23 -17.20
C ARG A 197 6.37 0.63 -15.91
N ILE A 198 5.24 0.02 -15.60
CA ILE A 198 4.43 0.29 -14.40
C ILE A 198 4.56 -0.89 -13.44
N SER A 199 5.05 -0.64 -12.23
CA SER A 199 5.19 -1.64 -11.16
C SER A 199 4.36 -1.25 -9.94
N LEU A 200 3.50 -2.15 -9.47
CA LEU A 200 2.76 -1.97 -8.22
C LEU A 200 3.58 -2.56 -7.07
N LEU A 201 3.84 -1.74 -6.06
CA LEU A 201 4.60 -2.08 -4.87
C LEU A 201 3.64 -2.09 -3.68
N CYS A 202 3.28 -3.28 -3.24
CA CYS A 202 2.10 -3.53 -2.45
C CYS A 202 2.50 -4.04 -1.05
N HIS A 203 2.40 -3.16 -0.06
CA HIS A 203 2.85 -3.41 1.29
C HIS A 203 1.70 -3.88 2.20
N SER A 204 1.91 -4.95 2.96
CA SER A 204 0.96 -5.38 3.99
C SER A 204 -0.46 -5.52 3.42
N TYR A 205 -1.50 -4.91 3.99
CA TYR A 205 -2.86 -4.96 3.43
C TYR A 205 -2.94 -4.46 1.96
N GLY A 206 -2.02 -3.61 1.52
CA GLY A 206 -1.90 -3.18 0.13
C GLY A 206 -1.63 -4.34 -0.83
N SER A 207 -1.00 -5.43 -0.38
CA SER A 207 -0.82 -6.66 -1.17
C SER A 207 -2.16 -7.29 -1.56
N VAL A 208 -3.14 -7.25 -0.66
CA VAL A 208 -4.51 -7.74 -0.88
C VAL A 208 -5.21 -6.86 -1.91
N ILE A 209 -5.06 -5.53 -1.82
CA ILE A 209 -5.64 -4.59 -2.79
C ILE A 209 -5.08 -4.84 -4.18
N CYS A 210 -3.76 -4.96 -4.30
CA CYS A 210 -3.11 -5.24 -5.57
C CYS A 210 -3.56 -6.56 -6.17
N ALA A 211 -3.71 -7.62 -5.36
CA ALA A 211 -4.23 -8.89 -5.83
C ALA A 211 -5.67 -8.81 -6.32
N GLN A 212 -6.56 -8.11 -5.60
CA GLN A 212 -7.94 -7.86 -6.06
C GLN A 212 -8.00 -6.93 -7.28
N SER A 213 -6.93 -6.19 -7.54
CA SER A 213 -6.76 -5.35 -8.72
C SER A 213 -6.08 -6.06 -9.90
N ALA A 214 -5.50 -7.25 -9.68
CA ALA A 214 -4.53 -7.87 -10.58
C ALA A 214 -5.13 -8.37 -11.90
N SER A 215 -6.38 -8.84 -11.87
CA SER A 215 -7.08 -9.27 -13.07
C SER A 215 -7.42 -8.05 -13.93
N GLY A 216 -6.88 -8.02 -15.15
CA GLY A 216 -7.12 -6.94 -16.12
C GLY A 216 -6.34 -5.64 -15.85
N THR A 217 -5.40 -5.63 -14.91
CA THR A 217 -4.52 -4.47 -14.70
C THR A 217 -3.52 -4.31 -15.85
N ALA A 218 -3.18 -3.07 -16.20
CA ALA A 218 -2.11 -2.75 -17.16
C ALA A 218 -0.70 -2.66 -16.53
N ALA A 219 -0.54 -3.09 -15.29
CA ALA A 219 0.76 -3.15 -14.61
C ALA A 219 1.65 -4.27 -15.18
N ASP A 220 2.95 -4.03 -15.27
CA ASP A 220 3.94 -4.98 -15.76
C ASP A 220 4.48 -5.88 -14.64
N ALA A 221 4.43 -5.39 -13.39
CA ALA A 221 4.87 -6.13 -12.21
C ALA A 221 3.98 -5.86 -10.99
N LEU A 222 3.75 -6.90 -10.20
CA LEU A 222 3.12 -6.87 -8.89
C LEU A 222 4.16 -7.33 -7.86
N VAL A 223 4.53 -6.45 -6.92
CA VAL A 223 5.53 -6.76 -5.89
C VAL A 223 4.84 -6.75 -4.54
N LEU A 224 4.67 -7.94 -3.97
CA LEU A 224 3.94 -8.18 -2.73
C LEU A 224 4.95 -8.30 -1.59
N TYR A 225 4.93 -7.38 -0.61
CA TYR A 225 5.91 -7.43 0.48
C TYR A 225 5.33 -7.11 1.86
N GLY A 226 5.90 -7.75 2.88
CA GLY A 226 5.33 -7.76 4.22
C GLY A 226 3.86 -8.21 4.23
N SER A 227 3.51 -9.14 3.36
CA SER A 227 2.12 -9.52 3.06
C SER A 227 1.54 -10.48 4.12
N PRO A 228 0.29 -10.29 4.58
CA PRO A 228 -0.42 -11.30 5.38
C PRO A 228 -0.97 -12.47 4.54
N GLY A 229 -0.72 -12.48 3.22
CA GLY A 229 -1.46 -13.23 2.21
C GLY A 229 -2.22 -12.29 1.29
N VAL A 230 -2.81 -12.79 0.21
CA VAL A 230 -3.46 -11.94 -0.81
C VAL A 230 -4.88 -12.32 -1.19
N GLY A 231 -5.48 -13.30 -0.50
CA GLY A 231 -6.82 -13.79 -0.81
C GLY A 231 -6.87 -14.75 -2.00
N ALA A 232 -5.73 -15.11 -2.59
CA ALA A 232 -5.60 -16.08 -3.67
C ALA A 232 -4.71 -17.26 -3.24
N GLN A 233 -4.94 -18.44 -3.83
CA GLN A 233 -4.17 -19.65 -3.48
C GLN A 233 -2.77 -19.64 -4.10
N ASN A 234 -2.62 -19.07 -5.29
CA ASN A 234 -1.39 -18.98 -6.06
C ASN A 234 -1.47 -17.86 -7.11
N VAL A 235 -0.35 -17.60 -7.80
CA VAL A 235 -0.25 -16.59 -8.86
C VAL A 235 -1.26 -16.81 -9.99
N ALA A 236 -1.53 -18.07 -10.39
CA ALA A 236 -2.48 -18.37 -11.45
C ALA A 236 -3.91 -17.90 -11.11
N ALA A 237 -4.30 -17.95 -9.83
CA ALA A 237 -5.59 -17.46 -9.36
C ALA A 237 -5.74 -15.94 -9.42
N LEU A 238 -4.64 -15.17 -9.53
CA LEU A 238 -4.68 -13.71 -9.70
C LEU A 238 -5.13 -13.29 -11.11
N ARG A 239 -5.02 -14.19 -12.10
CA ARG A 239 -5.41 -13.94 -13.50
C ARG A 239 -4.77 -12.67 -14.08
N THR A 240 -3.50 -12.46 -13.76
CA THR A 240 -2.75 -11.28 -14.15
C THR A 240 -1.73 -11.60 -15.23
N GLY A 241 -1.45 -10.64 -16.11
CA GLY A 241 -0.32 -10.70 -17.03
C GLY A 241 0.99 -10.15 -16.44
N ALA A 242 0.93 -9.55 -15.25
CA ALA A 242 2.10 -8.98 -14.58
C ALA A 242 3.01 -10.08 -14.02
N ARG A 243 4.33 -9.83 -14.01
CA ARG A 243 5.26 -10.65 -13.21
C ARG A 243 4.98 -10.43 -11.72
N VAL A 244 4.85 -11.52 -10.96
CA VAL A 244 4.52 -11.46 -9.54
C VAL A 244 5.76 -11.77 -8.71
N TRP A 245 6.14 -10.81 -7.88
CA TRP A 245 7.26 -10.91 -6.94
C TRP A 245 6.75 -10.93 -5.51
N ALA A 246 7.46 -11.62 -4.63
CA ALA A 246 7.17 -11.63 -3.20
C ALA A 246 8.43 -11.49 -2.35
N GLY A 247 8.34 -10.75 -1.25
CA GLY A 247 9.43 -10.62 -0.29
C GLY A 247 8.93 -10.38 1.13
N ARG A 248 9.62 -10.97 2.11
CA ARG A 248 9.35 -10.75 3.52
C ARG A 248 10.67 -10.61 4.25
N GLY A 249 10.80 -9.54 5.03
CA GLY A 249 11.99 -9.33 5.84
C GLY A 249 12.06 -10.29 7.01
N GLY A 250 13.27 -10.66 7.43
CA GLY A 250 13.51 -11.62 8.51
C GLY A 250 12.88 -11.22 9.85
N ASP A 251 12.86 -9.92 10.14
CA ASP A 251 12.29 -9.35 11.38
C ASP A 251 10.80 -8.97 11.25
N ASP A 252 10.17 -9.27 10.12
CA ASP A 252 8.76 -8.95 9.92
C ASP A 252 7.85 -9.88 10.74
N TRP A 253 7.18 -9.29 11.74
CA TRP A 253 6.20 -9.99 12.58
C TRP A 253 5.04 -10.60 11.78
N ILE A 254 4.80 -10.17 10.54
CA ILE A 254 3.77 -10.74 9.66
C ILE A 254 3.97 -12.24 9.44
N ALA A 255 5.21 -12.75 9.56
CA ALA A 255 5.51 -14.19 9.51
C ALA A 255 4.79 -15.00 10.60
N ARG A 256 4.31 -14.34 11.66
CA ARG A 256 3.58 -14.96 12.77
C ARG A 256 2.06 -14.90 12.58
N VAL A 257 1.57 -14.18 11.57
CA VAL A 257 0.14 -14.16 11.25
C VAL A 257 -0.24 -15.47 10.57
N PRO A 258 -1.32 -16.14 11.02
CA PRO A 258 -1.77 -17.36 10.36
C PRO A 258 -2.16 -17.10 8.89
N HIS A 259 -1.36 -17.60 7.95
CA HIS A 259 -1.59 -17.56 6.50
C HIS A 259 -2.65 -18.58 6.07
N VAL A 260 -3.84 -18.46 6.65
CA VAL A 260 -4.99 -19.33 6.40
C VAL A 260 -6.16 -18.49 5.92
N ARG A 261 -7.10 -19.14 5.24
CA ARG A 261 -8.35 -18.52 4.81
C ARG A 261 -9.49 -19.38 5.30
N VAL A 262 -10.30 -18.84 6.20
CA VAL A 262 -11.40 -19.57 6.84
C VAL A 262 -12.71 -18.87 6.53
N ARG A 263 -13.67 -19.62 5.97
CA ARG A 263 -15.04 -19.14 5.82
C ARG A 263 -15.74 -19.24 7.17
N VAL A 264 -16.10 -18.10 7.76
CA VAL A 264 -16.91 -18.06 8.98
C VAL A 264 -18.39 -17.93 8.56
N PRO A 265 -19.26 -18.89 8.89
CA PRO A 265 -20.68 -18.82 8.55
C PRO A 265 -21.30 -17.51 9.06
N PHE A 266 -22.12 -16.86 8.21
CA PHE A 266 -22.85 -15.62 8.52
C PHE A 266 -21.99 -14.37 8.83
N VAL A 267 -20.66 -14.43 8.72
CA VAL A 267 -19.76 -13.29 8.97
C VAL A 267 -19.02 -12.90 7.68
N ALA A 268 -17.89 -13.53 7.40
CA ALA A 268 -17.04 -13.23 6.25
C ALA A 268 -16.01 -14.36 6.07
N THR A 269 -15.26 -14.27 4.98
CA THR A 269 -14.01 -15.02 4.86
C THR A 269 -12.92 -14.25 5.62
N VAL A 270 -12.28 -14.89 6.59
CA VAL A 270 -11.23 -14.32 7.43
C VAL A 270 -9.88 -14.92 7.06
N GLY A 271 -8.86 -14.06 6.98
CA GLY A 271 -7.51 -14.39 6.57
C GLY A 271 -7.34 -14.44 5.05
N PHE A 272 -6.08 -14.39 4.62
CA PHE A 272 -5.73 -14.13 3.23
C PHE A 272 -5.10 -15.34 2.51
N GLY A 273 -5.11 -16.50 3.15
CA GLY A 273 -4.61 -17.74 2.55
C GLY A 273 -3.09 -17.75 2.44
N THR A 274 -2.60 -18.40 1.38
CA THR A 274 -1.19 -18.70 1.15
C THR A 274 -0.28 -17.49 1.31
N ASP A 275 0.83 -17.70 2.01
CA ASP A 275 1.90 -16.73 2.15
C ASP A 275 2.57 -16.50 0.78
N PRO A 276 2.68 -15.25 0.27
CA PRO A 276 3.23 -15.04 -1.07
C PRO A 276 4.69 -15.45 -1.24
N VAL A 277 5.46 -15.58 -0.15
CA VAL A 277 6.84 -16.09 -0.21
C VAL A 277 6.92 -17.62 -0.16
N ALA A 278 5.81 -18.32 0.03
CA ALA A 278 5.77 -19.78 0.02
C ALA A 278 5.86 -20.31 -1.42
N GLU A 279 6.54 -21.45 -1.58
CA GLU A 279 6.77 -22.06 -2.90
C GLU A 279 5.44 -22.38 -3.61
N GLU A 280 4.45 -22.88 -2.87
CA GLU A 280 3.12 -23.22 -3.40
C GLU A 280 2.34 -22.01 -3.95
N PHE A 281 2.72 -20.78 -3.57
CA PHE A 281 2.10 -19.58 -4.13
C PHE A 281 2.59 -19.30 -5.55
N GLY A 282 3.86 -19.61 -5.84
CA GLY A 282 4.47 -19.50 -7.17
C GLY A 282 4.88 -18.09 -7.60
N ALA A 283 5.12 -17.16 -6.66
CA ALA A 283 5.72 -15.86 -6.97
C ALA A 283 7.25 -15.96 -7.04
N GLU A 284 7.87 -15.02 -7.74
CA GLU A 284 9.32 -14.85 -7.75
C GLU A 284 9.78 -14.22 -6.44
N VAL A 285 10.48 -15.00 -5.60
CA VAL A 285 10.88 -14.54 -4.26
C VAL A 285 12.15 -13.70 -4.34
N PHE A 286 12.14 -12.52 -3.72
CA PHE A 286 13.33 -11.67 -3.57
C PHE A 286 13.75 -11.54 -2.10
N ASP A 287 15.06 -11.34 -1.89
CA ASP A 287 15.65 -11.12 -0.58
C ASP A 287 15.28 -9.72 -0.05
N ALA A 288 14.50 -9.65 1.04
CA ALA A 288 14.13 -8.40 1.69
C ALA A 288 15.06 -8.05 2.89
N GLY A 289 16.11 -8.83 3.12
CA GLY A 289 16.99 -8.74 4.29
C GLY A 289 16.22 -8.87 5.60
N ASP A 290 16.73 -8.24 6.65
CA ASP A 290 16.10 -8.25 7.99
C ASP A 290 15.11 -7.09 8.19
N SER A 291 14.41 -6.68 7.13
CA SER A 291 13.47 -5.56 7.22
C SER A 291 12.33 -5.88 8.21
N GLY A 292 12.12 -5.01 9.20
CA GLY A 292 10.91 -5.01 10.00
C GLY A 292 9.68 -4.60 9.17
N HIS A 293 8.48 -4.81 9.70
CA HIS A 293 7.24 -4.63 8.94
C HIS A 293 7.07 -3.25 8.31
N SER A 294 7.66 -2.20 8.89
CA SER A 294 7.54 -0.82 8.38
C SER A 294 8.82 -0.28 7.75
N ASP A 295 9.80 -1.15 7.51
CA ASP A 295 11.20 -0.75 7.25
C ASP A 295 11.67 -1.07 5.82
N TYR A 296 10.82 -1.71 5.01
CA TYR A 296 11.14 -2.15 3.64
C TYR A 296 11.65 -1.05 2.69
N LEU A 297 11.31 0.22 2.97
CA LEU A 297 11.74 1.37 2.17
C LEU A 297 12.79 2.25 2.87
N LEU A 298 13.40 1.76 3.96
CA LEU A 298 14.50 2.46 4.60
C LEU A 298 15.71 2.53 3.65
N ARG A 299 16.37 3.69 3.64
CA ARG A 299 17.56 3.94 2.83
C ARG A 299 18.67 2.96 3.19
N GLY A 300 19.37 2.46 2.16
CA GLY A 300 20.44 1.47 2.34
C GLY A 300 19.96 0.08 2.75
N SER A 301 18.66 -0.14 2.91
CA SER A 301 18.14 -1.47 3.20
C SER A 301 18.23 -2.39 1.99
N ARG A 302 18.40 -3.67 2.27
CA ARG A 302 18.38 -4.73 1.26
C ARG A 302 17.07 -4.76 0.48
N SER A 303 15.96 -4.62 1.19
CA SER A 303 14.63 -4.53 0.62
C SER A 303 14.52 -3.39 -0.38
N LEU A 304 14.86 -2.14 0.00
CA LEU A 304 14.76 -0.99 -0.89
C LEU A 304 15.57 -1.21 -2.18
N THR A 305 16.79 -1.73 -2.04
CA THR A 305 17.66 -2.06 -3.18
C THR A 305 16.97 -3.03 -4.14
N ASN A 306 16.42 -4.14 -3.63
CA ASN A 306 15.78 -5.14 -4.47
C ASN A 306 14.45 -4.67 -5.06
N LEU A 307 13.65 -3.88 -4.33
CA LEU A 307 12.45 -3.24 -4.85
C LEU A 307 12.79 -2.30 -6.03
N ALA A 308 13.84 -1.48 -5.90
CA ALA A 308 14.31 -0.62 -6.97
C ALA A 308 14.79 -1.42 -8.20
N ARG A 309 15.51 -2.53 -7.99
CA ARG A 309 15.95 -3.40 -9.11
C ARG A 309 14.76 -3.99 -9.87
N ILE A 310 13.73 -4.49 -9.17
CA ILE A 310 12.52 -5.03 -9.80
C ILE A 310 11.79 -3.96 -10.63
N VAL A 311 11.65 -2.75 -10.09
CA VAL A 311 11.07 -1.60 -10.80
C VAL A 311 11.92 -1.22 -12.01
N ALA A 312 13.25 -1.31 -11.89
CA ALA A 312 14.18 -1.07 -12.98
C ALA A 312 14.15 -2.14 -14.09
N GLY A 313 13.50 -3.29 -13.84
CA GLY A 313 13.50 -4.45 -14.72
C GLY A 313 14.78 -5.28 -14.63
N ALA A 314 15.55 -5.10 -13.56
CA ALA A 314 16.75 -5.88 -13.26
C ALA A 314 16.44 -7.00 -12.26
N GLU A 315 17.21 -8.08 -12.34
CA GLU A 315 17.12 -9.17 -11.36
C GLU A 315 17.51 -8.68 -9.96
N PRO A 316 16.76 -9.06 -8.91
CA PRO A 316 17.15 -8.80 -7.53
C PRO A 316 18.53 -9.36 -7.21
N LEU A 317 19.18 -8.78 -6.22
CA LEU A 317 20.37 -9.37 -5.62
C LEU A 317 19.96 -10.67 -4.89
N GLY A 318 20.67 -11.77 -5.19
CA GLY A 318 20.47 -13.07 -4.54
C GLY A 318 20.92 -13.05 -3.08
N ALA A 319 20.41 -13.99 -2.26
CA ALA A 319 20.55 -14.00 -0.80
C ALA A 319 21.93 -13.57 -0.28
N SER A 320 21.91 -12.65 0.69
CA SER A 320 23.10 -12.26 1.44
C SER A 320 23.67 -13.50 2.15
N ARG A 321 24.98 -13.77 1.98
CA ARG A 321 25.67 -14.88 2.68
C ARG A 321 25.91 -14.55 4.14
#